data_AF-A0A7W1CJW4-F1
#
_entry.id   AF-A0A7W1CJW4-F1
#
_cell.length_a   1.000
_cell.length_b   1.000
_cell.length_c   1.000
_cell.angle_alpha   90.00
_cell.angle_beta   90.00
_cell.angle_gamma   90.00
#
_symmetry.space_group_name_H-M   'P 1'
#
loop_
_entity.id
_entity.type
_entity.pdbx_description
1 polymer ?
#
loop_
_entity_poly.entity_id
_entity_poly.type
_entity_poly.pdbx_seq_one_letter_code
_entity_poly.pdbx_strand_id
1 'polypeptide(L)'
;MAATKVISIAEVLDPLDEAILENQFQQKIYQLYQCTEGFLAATCSHGTLHLNEDIVLIEKEYIDKKEGRFMPIITDFRRVSQPIIRYRLNDILIEKKEPCSCGCLFTAIIEVCK
;
A
#
# COMPACT_ATOMS: atom_id res chain seq x y z
N MET A 1 -21.73 -6.66 -19.08
CA MET A 1 -21.05 -7.44 -18.02
C MET A 1 -20.36 -6.44 -17.11
N ALA A 2 -20.58 -6.51 -15.79
CA ALA A 2 -19.88 -5.66 -14.82
C ALA A 2 -18.52 -6.29 -14.46
N ALA A 3 -17.52 -5.46 -14.16
CA ALA A 3 -16.22 -5.95 -13.68
C ALA A 3 -16.39 -6.69 -12.35
N THR A 4 -15.72 -7.84 -12.19
CA THR A 4 -15.78 -8.64 -10.96
C THR A 4 -14.88 -8.09 -9.85
N LYS A 5 -13.87 -7.31 -10.21
CA LYS A 5 -12.96 -6.62 -9.30
C LYS A 5 -12.35 -5.42 -10.01
N VAL A 6 -12.29 -4.27 -9.33
CA VAL A 6 -11.63 -3.07 -9.82
C VAL A 6 -10.44 -2.75 -8.92
N ILE A 7 -9.30 -2.44 -9.54
CA ILE A 7 -8.04 -2.19 -8.85
C ILE A 7 -7.44 -0.88 -9.37
N SER A 8 -7.20 0.06 -8.46
CA SER A 8 -6.45 1.30 -8.69
C SER A 8 -4.96 1.09 -8.41
N ILE A 9 -4.09 1.73 -9.20
CA ILE A 9 -2.63 1.61 -9.14
C ILE A 9 -1.98 2.89 -9.71
N ALA A 10 -0.68 3.07 -9.42
CA ALA A 10 0.22 4.12 -9.92
C ALA A 10 0.03 5.52 -9.32
N GLU A 11 -1.21 5.94 -9.09
CA GLU A 11 -1.53 7.20 -8.41
C GLU A 11 -2.24 6.96 -7.09
N VAL A 12 -2.17 7.96 -6.20
CA VAL A 12 -2.91 7.96 -4.94
C VAL A 12 -4.40 7.99 -5.29
N LEU A 13 -5.16 7.03 -4.75
CA LEU A 13 -6.60 7.03 -4.86
C LEU A 13 -7.18 8.02 -3.84
N ASP A 14 -7.48 9.24 -4.29
CA ASP A 14 -8.09 10.27 -3.45
C ASP A 14 -9.49 9.82 -2.97
N PRO A 15 -9.91 10.14 -1.74
CA PRO A 15 -11.24 9.77 -1.23
C PRO A 15 -12.41 10.25 -2.12
N LEU A 16 -12.27 11.37 -2.81
CA LEU A 16 -13.29 11.86 -3.75
C LEU A 16 -13.39 10.94 -4.97
N ASP A 17 -12.26 10.56 -5.55
CA ASP A 17 -12.19 9.66 -6.69
C ASP A 17 -12.66 8.26 -6.30
N GLU A 18 -12.28 7.77 -5.13
CA GLU A 18 -12.75 6.49 -4.58
C GLU A 18 -14.28 6.46 -4.51
N ALA A 19 -14.91 7.49 -3.93
CA ALA A 19 -16.37 7.55 -3.80
C ALA A 19 -17.09 7.55 -5.17
N ILE A 20 -16.55 8.29 -6.15
CA ILE A 20 -17.11 8.32 -7.51
C ILE A 20 -16.99 6.95 -8.17
N LEU A 21 -15.82 6.32 -8.07
CA LEU A 21 -15.55 5.01 -8.66
C LEU A 21 -16.37 3.90 -7.99
N GLU A 22 -16.46 3.88 -6.67
CA GLU A 22 -17.30 2.91 -5.94
C GLU A 22 -18.77 3.04 -6.35
N ASN A 23 -19.29 4.28 -6.50
CA ASN A 23 -20.64 4.51 -6.97
C ASN A 23 -20.83 4.09 -8.45
N GLN A 24 -19.82 4.25 -9.30
CA GLN A 24 -19.93 3.84 -10.71
C GLN A 24 -19.84 2.31 -10.89
N PHE A 25 -18.97 1.64 -10.12
CA PHE A 25 -18.71 0.21 -10.24
C PHE A 25 -19.51 -0.65 -9.27
N GLN A 26 -20.25 -0.03 -8.34
CA GLN A 26 -21.09 -0.67 -7.33
C GLN A 26 -20.33 -1.73 -6.52
N GLN A 27 -19.05 -1.46 -6.23
CA GLN A 27 -18.15 -2.33 -5.49
C GLN A 27 -16.98 -1.53 -4.94
N LYS A 28 -16.29 -2.10 -3.94
CA LYS A 28 -15.08 -1.50 -3.39
C LYS A 28 -13.96 -1.40 -4.44
N ILE A 29 -13.24 -0.28 -4.43
CA ILE A 29 -12.02 -0.13 -5.23
C ILE A 29 -10.84 -0.67 -4.43
N TYR A 30 -10.17 -1.67 -4.97
CA TYR A 30 -8.94 -2.20 -4.37
C TYR A 30 -7.75 -1.36 -4.83
N GLN A 31 -6.69 -1.31 -4.05
CA GLN A 31 -5.47 -0.58 -4.40
C GLN A 31 -4.28 -1.54 -4.43
N LEU A 32 -3.33 -1.24 -5.32
CA LEU A 32 -1.97 -1.78 -5.28
C LEU A 32 -1.01 -0.62 -5.10
N TYR A 33 -0.21 -0.69 -4.03
CA TYR A 33 0.96 0.17 -3.92
C TYR A 33 2.12 -0.55 -4.59
N GLN A 34 2.46 -0.09 -5.79
CA GLN A 34 3.50 -0.68 -6.62
C GLN A 34 4.31 0.42 -7.27
N CYS A 35 5.62 0.22 -7.30
CA CYS A 35 6.57 1.06 -8.03
C CYS A 35 7.45 0.18 -8.92
N THR A 36 8.33 0.80 -9.70
CA THR A 36 9.29 0.07 -10.55
C THR A 36 10.15 -0.88 -9.70
N GLU A 37 10.42 -0.47 -8.46
CA GLU A 37 11.29 -1.12 -7.50
C GLU A 37 10.62 -2.28 -6.76
N GLY A 38 9.28 -2.37 -6.69
CA GLY A 38 8.61 -3.49 -6.00
C GLY A 38 7.09 -3.45 -6.00
N PHE A 39 6.47 -4.59 -5.70
CA PHE A 39 5.05 -4.70 -5.36
C PHE A 39 4.88 -4.67 -3.83
N LEU A 40 4.56 -3.49 -3.32
CA LEU A 40 4.81 -3.14 -1.92
C LEU A 40 3.60 -3.34 -1.02
N ALA A 41 2.38 -3.16 -1.51
CA ALA A 41 1.17 -3.38 -0.71
C ALA A 41 -0.05 -3.70 -1.57
N ALA A 42 -1.01 -4.41 -0.99
CA ALA A 42 -2.30 -4.69 -1.61
C ALA A 42 -3.47 -4.56 -0.64
N THR A 43 -4.61 -4.09 -1.14
CA THR A 43 -5.84 -4.00 -0.35
C THR A 43 -6.38 -5.40 -0.04
N CYS A 44 -6.60 -5.70 1.24
CA CYS A 44 -7.21 -6.94 1.68
C CYS A 44 -8.73 -6.95 1.44
N SER A 45 -9.39 -8.08 1.71
CA SER A 45 -10.85 -8.21 1.55
C SER A 45 -11.67 -7.22 2.39
N HIS A 46 -11.08 -6.66 3.45
CA HIS A 46 -11.73 -5.69 4.34
C HIS A 46 -11.46 -4.23 3.93
N GLY A 47 -10.67 -3.98 2.87
CA GLY A 47 -10.38 -2.64 2.37
C GLY A 47 -9.17 -1.95 3.01
N THR A 48 -8.39 -2.65 3.84
CA THR A 48 -7.14 -2.10 4.39
C THR A 48 -5.97 -2.46 3.46
N LEU A 49 -5.08 -1.51 3.19
CA LEU A 49 -3.87 -1.72 2.42
C LEU A 49 -2.78 -2.31 3.34
N HIS A 50 -2.32 -3.52 3.04
CA HIS A 50 -1.27 -4.20 3.81
C HIS A 50 0.01 -4.29 3.02
N LEU A 51 1.13 -4.00 3.69
CA LEU A 51 2.46 -4.12 3.10
C LEU A 51 2.83 -5.60 2.87
N ASN A 52 3.48 -5.93 1.75
CA ASN A 52 3.88 -7.30 1.40
C ASN A 52 5.22 -7.69 2.05
N GLU A 53 5.25 -7.72 3.38
CA GLU A 53 6.46 -7.90 4.19
C GLU A 53 7.05 -9.32 4.12
N ASP A 54 6.34 -10.28 3.51
CA ASP A 54 6.84 -11.63 3.21
C ASP A 54 7.86 -11.66 2.07
N ILE A 55 7.82 -10.67 1.18
CA ILE A 55 8.65 -10.64 -0.04
C ILE A 55 9.49 -9.36 -0.18
N VAL A 56 9.16 -8.32 0.59
CA VAL A 56 9.91 -7.06 0.64
C VAL A 56 10.14 -6.68 2.09
N LEU A 57 11.39 -6.53 2.50
CA LEU A 57 11.69 -5.89 3.78
C LEU A 57 11.42 -4.39 3.67
N ILE A 58 10.59 -3.86 4.57
CA ILE A 58 10.26 -2.44 4.63
C ILE A 58 10.75 -1.88 5.97
N GLU A 59 11.84 -1.12 5.92
CA GLU A 59 12.32 -0.34 7.03
C GLU A 59 11.60 1.02 7.06
N LYS A 60 11.37 1.56 8.26
CA LYS A 60 10.58 2.78 8.46
C LYS A 60 11.48 3.94 8.87
N GLU A 61 11.71 4.89 7.97
CA GLU A 61 12.32 6.17 8.30
C GLU A 61 11.22 7.14 8.75
N TYR A 62 10.93 7.13 10.06
CA TYR A 62 9.86 7.96 10.61
C TYR A 62 10.15 9.45 10.48
N ILE A 63 9.21 10.16 9.88
CA ILE A 63 9.13 11.63 9.87
C ILE A 63 8.43 12.09 11.15
N ASP A 64 7.32 11.42 11.50
CA ASP A 64 6.58 11.64 12.75
C ASP A 64 6.09 10.29 13.31
N LYS A 65 6.72 9.85 14.41
CA LYS A 65 6.37 8.59 15.07
C LYS A 65 5.00 8.62 15.75
N LYS A 66 4.53 9.78 16.20
CA LYS A 66 3.24 9.90 16.92
C LYS A 66 2.07 9.73 15.96
N GLU A 67 2.22 10.30 14.77
CA GLU A 67 1.24 10.19 13.69
C GLU A 67 1.46 8.96 12.79
N GLY A 68 2.53 8.18 13.03
CA GLY A 68 2.83 6.97 12.26
C GLY A 68 3.26 7.27 10.82
N ARG A 69 3.81 8.46 10.57
CA ARG A 69 4.27 8.91 9.25
C ARG A 69 5.72 8.52 9.02
N PHE A 70 5.99 7.78 7.95
CA PHE A 70 7.35 7.34 7.62
C PHE A 70 7.59 7.26 6.12
N MET A 71 8.86 7.38 5.74
CA MET A 71 9.32 7.07 4.39
C MET A 71 9.83 5.62 4.37
N PRO A 72 9.34 4.78 3.45
CA PRO A 72 9.75 3.39 3.39
C PRO A 72 11.12 3.25 2.72
N ILE A 73 12.00 2.47 3.35
CA ILE A 73 13.25 2.00 2.78
C ILE A 73 13.07 0.51 2.49
N ILE A 74 13.19 0.12 1.22
CA ILE A 74 12.78 -1.20 0.76
C ILE A 74 13.99 -2.07 0.36
N THR A 75 13.89 -3.37 0.62
CA THR A 75 14.75 -4.40 0.05
C THR A 75 13.88 -5.53 -0.52
N ASP A 76 13.98 -5.76 -1.84
CA ASP A 76 13.18 -6.78 -2.55
C ASP A 76 13.92 -8.12 -2.55
N PHE A 77 13.28 -9.19 -2.05
CA PHE A 77 13.87 -10.53 -1.97
C PHE A 77 13.57 -11.43 -3.17
N ARG A 78 12.76 -10.97 -4.13
CA ARG A 78 12.33 -11.77 -5.29
C ARG A 78 13.09 -11.45 -6.56
N ARG A 79 13.70 -10.26 -6.67
CA ARG A 79 14.42 -9.85 -7.88
C ARG A 79 15.79 -10.50 -7.98
N VAL A 80 16.07 -11.03 -9.17
CA VAL A 80 17.39 -11.61 -9.52
C VAL A 80 18.22 -10.64 -10.36
N SER A 81 17.58 -9.75 -11.12
CA SER A 81 18.20 -8.67 -11.90
C SER A 81 17.79 -7.31 -11.36
N GLN A 82 18.69 -6.32 -11.41
CA GLN A 82 18.49 -4.97 -10.84
C GLN A 82 18.06 -5.06 -9.36
N PRO A 83 18.94 -5.55 -8.47
CA PRO A 83 18.59 -5.73 -7.07
C PRO A 83 18.28 -4.39 -6.41
N ILE A 84 17.17 -4.35 -5.67
CA ILE A 84 16.75 -3.20 -4.88
C ILE A 84 17.09 -3.52 -3.42
N ILE A 85 18.10 -2.85 -2.88
CA ILE A 85 18.61 -3.09 -1.52
C ILE A 85 18.69 -1.76 -0.78
N ARG A 86 17.97 -1.66 0.34
CA ARG A 86 17.83 -0.45 1.17
C ARG A 86 17.54 0.81 0.34
N TYR A 87 16.69 0.68 -0.67
CA TYR A 87 16.31 1.81 -1.52
C TYR A 87 15.23 2.64 -0.82
N ARG A 88 15.54 3.91 -0.56
CA ARG A 88 14.62 4.84 0.09
C ARG A 88 13.66 5.42 -0.95
N LEU A 89 12.38 5.15 -0.79
CA LEU A 89 11.34 5.77 -1.62
C LEU A 89 11.07 7.20 -1.15
N ASN A 90 10.38 7.96 -1.99
CA ASN A 90 10.02 9.34 -1.69
C ASN A 90 8.58 9.50 -1.20
N ASP A 91 7.80 8.42 -1.20
CA ASP A 91 6.44 8.40 -0.67
C ASP A 91 6.45 8.48 0.86
N ILE A 92 5.38 9.03 1.42
CA ILE A 92 5.09 9.03 2.86
C ILE A 92 3.93 8.08 3.12
N LEU A 93 4.14 7.11 4.00
CA LEU A 93 3.12 6.17 4.43
C LEU A 93 2.61 6.53 5.82
N ILE A 94 1.31 6.32 6.05
CA ILE A 94 0.68 6.49 7.37
C ILE A 94 0.23 5.14 7.89
N GLU A 95 0.81 4.70 9.00
CA GLU A 95 0.43 3.44 9.64
C GLU A 95 -0.99 3.47 10.20
N LYS A 96 -1.69 2.36 10.05
CA LYS A 96 -2.91 2.09 10.81
C LYS A 96 -2.53 1.64 12.21
N LYS A 97 -2.95 2.40 13.23
CA LYS A 97 -2.65 2.12 14.64
C LYS A 97 -3.33 0.85 15.16
N GLU A 98 -4.51 0.54 14.61
CA GLU A 98 -5.29 -0.63 15.02
C GLU A 98 -5.08 -1.80 14.06
N PRO A 99 -4.98 -3.05 14.57
CA PRO A 99 -4.92 -4.23 13.74
C PRO A 99 -6.10 -4.31 12.76
N CYS A 100 -5.86 -4.82 11.56
CA CYS A 100 -6.94 -5.08 10.62
C CYS A 100 -7.76 -6.30 11.07
N SER A 101 -9.08 -6.20 10.98
CA SER A 101 -10.01 -7.31 11.27
C SER A 101 -9.88 -8.48 10.29
N CYS A 102 -9.14 -8.33 9.18
CA CYS A 102 -8.86 -9.43 8.26
C CYS A 102 -7.93 -10.51 8.84
N GLY A 103 -7.24 -10.23 9.95
CA GLY A 103 -6.30 -11.16 10.60
C GLY A 103 -4.90 -11.18 9.98
N CYS A 104 -4.64 -10.38 8.94
CA CYS A 104 -3.30 -10.23 8.37
C CYS A 104 -2.36 -9.55 9.39
N LEU A 105 -1.18 -10.15 9.59
CA LEU A 105 -0.17 -9.67 10.52
C LEU A 105 0.75 -8.59 9.92
N PHE A 106 0.71 -8.40 8.60
CA PHE A 106 1.54 -7.39 7.96
C PHE A 106 1.06 -5.99 8.30
N THR A 107 2.01 -5.05 8.34
CA THR A 107 1.76 -3.63 8.59
C THR A 107 0.61 -3.13 7.71
N ALA A 108 -0.45 -2.65 8.36
CA ALA A 108 -1.56 -1.97 7.71
C ALA A 108 -1.24 -0.48 7.57
N ILE A 109 -1.53 0.09 6.41
CA ILE A 109 -1.42 1.53 6.16
C ILE A 109 -2.80 2.11 5.80
N ILE A 110 -3.01 3.36 6.20
CA ILE A 110 -4.24 4.12 5.95
C ILE A 110 -4.11 4.86 4.62
N GLU A 111 -2.92 5.39 4.34
CA GLU A 111 -2.70 6.32 3.24
C GLU A 111 -1.28 6.21 2.69
N VAL A 112 -1.16 6.47 1.39
CA VAL A 112 0.09 6.71 0.66
C VAL A 112 0.04 8.16 0.19
N CYS A 113 1.03 8.97 0.56
CA CYS A 113 1.17 10.36 0.11
C CYS A 113 2.42 10.49 -0.77
N LYS A 114 2.38 11.36 -1.78
CA LYS A 114 3.54 11.76 -2.59
C LYS A 114 4.12 13.09 -2.12
#